data_AF-A0A7S0IK26-F1
#
_entry.id   AF-A0A7S0IK26-F1
#
_cell.length_a   1.000
_cell.length_b   1.000
_cell.length_c   1.000
_cell.angle_alpha   90.00
_cell.angle_beta   90.00
_cell.angle_gamma   90.00
#
_symmetry.space_group_name_H-M   'P 1'
#
loop_
_entity.id
_entity.type
_entity.pdbx_description
1 polymer ?
#
loop_
_entity_poly.entity_id
_entity_poly.type
_entity_poly.pdbx_seq_one_letter_code
_entity_poly.pdbx_strand_id
1 'polypeptide(L)'
;ENNNYLVTFAPPLHSNGMSGSIERAVLKVVRGGSADVDLEEALVSALAVGGLPVPSTIPDVHGSLVVAFGSDGALGRLQRYLGGKQWRDACSSLALGEALGASLARVHRVCATFEHESAVRTHGWDVARCDQHADKLQFVRDEPRRMALSRVLREHAQ
;
A
#
# COMPACT_ATOMS: atom_id res chain seq x y z
N GLU A 1 -12.66 -3.15 -1.96
CA GLU A 1 -12.10 -2.04 -2.77
C GLU A 1 -11.40 -1.07 -1.85
N ASN A 2 -10.25 -0.52 -2.28
CA ASN A 2 -9.49 0.49 -1.52
C ASN A 2 -9.66 1.85 -2.18
N ASN A 3 -10.23 2.80 -1.45
CA ASN A 3 -10.46 4.16 -1.94
C ASN A 3 -9.56 5.15 -1.19
N ASN A 4 -8.92 6.05 -1.94
CA ASN A 4 -8.06 7.10 -1.40
C ASN A 4 -8.69 8.47 -1.70
N TYR A 5 -8.90 9.26 -0.66
CA TYR A 5 -9.49 10.61 -0.76
C TYR A 5 -8.47 11.63 -0.28
N LEU A 6 -8.14 12.63 -1.09
CA LEU A 6 -7.34 13.76 -0.64
C LEU A 6 -8.22 14.64 0.27
N VAL A 7 -7.78 14.84 1.50
CA VAL A 7 -8.46 15.67 2.50
C VAL A 7 -7.57 16.87 2.80
N THR A 8 -8.17 18.05 2.77
CA THR A 8 -7.49 19.30 3.05
C THR A 8 -8.07 19.87 4.33
N PHE A 9 -7.25 20.02 5.37
CA PHE A 9 -7.67 20.67 6.60
C PHE A 9 -7.30 22.14 6.54
N ALA A 10 -8.27 23.00 6.82
CA ALA A 10 -7.93 24.34 7.27
C ALA A 10 -7.34 24.21 8.69
N PRO A 11 -6.21 24.87 9.00
CA PRO A 11 -5.71 24.88 10.36
C PRO A 11 -6.81 25.44 11.29
N PRO A 12 -6.92 24.95 12.54
CA PRO A 12 -7.79 25.59 13.51
C PRO A 12 -7.41 27.06 13.62
N LEU A 13 -8.41 27.96 13.66
CA LEU A 13 -8.20 29.38 13.92
C LEU A 13 -7.63 29.54 15.34
N HIS A 14 -6.32 29.46 15.47
CA HIS A 14 -5.65 29.89 16.69
C HIS A 14 -5.72 31.41 16.74
N SER A 15 -6.10 31.95 17.91
CA SER A 15 -6.33 33.38 18.17
C SER A 15 -5.09 34.27 18.10
N ASN A 16 -3.97 33.79 17.56
CA ASN A 16 -2.77 34.56 17.28
C ASN A 16 -2.38 34.35 15.83
N GLY A 17 -2.39 35.44 15.05
CA GLY A 17 -2.27 35.49 13.59
C GLY A 17 -0.93 35.00 13.03
N MET A 18 -0.61 33.73 13.21
CA MET A 18 0.35 33.03 12.36
C MET A 18 -0.44 32.29 11.28
N SER A 19 -0.14 32.62 10.02
CA SER A 19 -0.61 31.93 8.82
C SER A 19 -0.26 30.44 8.90
N GLY A 20 -1.17 29.63 9.43
CA GLY A 20 -1.02 28.18 9.44
C GLY A 20 -1.06 27.66 8.00
N SER A 21 -0.05 26.87 7.60
CA SER A 21 -0.10 26.19 6.31
C SER A 21 -1.27 25.21 6.30
N ILE A 22 -2.02 25.19 5.20
CA ILE A 22 -3.01 24.13 4.94
C ILE A 22 -2.32 22.76 5.04
N GLU A 23 -2.72 21.95 6.01
CA GLU A 23 -2.21 20.59 6.16
C GLU A 23 -3.02 19.67 5.24
N ARG A 24 -2.33 19.04 4.29
CA ARG A 24 -2.92 18.06 3.39
C ARG A 24 -2.73 16.67 3.97
N ALA A 25 -3.78 15.88 3.88
CA ALA A 25 -3.78 14.49 4.27
C ALA A 25 -4.52 13.64 3.24
N VAL A 26 -4.38 12.33 3.37
CA VAL A 26 -5.10 11.36 2.55
C VAL A 26 -5.90 10.47 3.50
N LEU A 27 -7.23 10.49 3.35
CA LEU A 27 -8.10 9.52 3.99
C LEU A 27 -8.12 8.26 3.12
N LYS A 28 -7.64 7.15 3.67
CA LYS A 28 -7.78 5.83 3.05
C LYS A 28 -8.94 5.10 3.71
N VAL A 29 -9.86 4.60 2.89
CA VAL A 29 -10.98 3.76 3.34
C VAL A 29 -10.84 2.39 2.69
N VAL A 30 -10.75 1.38 3.55
CA VAL A 30 -10.58 -0.01 3.19
C VAL A 30 -11.88 -0.75 3.49
N ARG A 31 -12.41 -1.45 2.48
CA ARG A 31 -13.62 -2.26 2.60
C ARG A 31 -13.31 -3.74 2.39
N GLY A 32 -13.81 -4.58 3.32
CA GLY A 32 -13.66 -6.04 3.30
C GLY A 32 -12.42 -6.53 4.04
N GLY A 33 -12.43 -7.82 4.43
CA GLY A 33 -11.39 -8.43 5.27
C GLY A 33 -10.11 -8.88 4.55
N SER A 34 -9.93 -8.52 3.27
CA SER A 34 -8.75 -8.96 2.50
C SER A 34 -7.50 -8.10 2.74
N ALA A 35 -7.66 -6.90 3.31
CA ALA A 35 -6.56 -6.02 3.64
C ALA A 35 -6.19 -6.17 5.12
N ASP A 36 -4.92 -6.46 5.38
CA ASP A 36 -4.35 -6.43 6.72
C ASP A 36 -3.81 -5.03 6.98
N VAL A 37 -4.63 -4.20 7.64
CA VAL A 37 -4.28 -2.81 7.90
C VAL A 37 -3.12 -2.75 8.89
N ASP A 38 -3.07 -3.64 9.87
CA ASP A 38 -2.03 -3.69 10.90
C ASP A 38 -0.66 -4.03 10.30
N LEU A 39 -0.59 -5.03 9.41
CA LEU A 39 0.62 -5.35 8.65
C LEU A 39 1.10 -4.16 7.81
N GLU A 40 0.18 -3.47 7.13
CA GLU A 40 0.55 -2.32 6.30
C GLU A 40 1.10 -1.17 7.15
N GLU A 41 0.46 -0.86 8.28
CA GLU A 41 0.93 0.18 9.20
C GLU A 41 2.28 -0.17 9.83
N ALA A 42 2.47 -1.43 10.26
CA ALA A 42 3.74 -1.90 10.79
C ALA A 42 4.87 -1.78 9.76
N LEU A 43 4.62 -2.18 8.50
CA LEU A 43 5.61 -2.08 7.43
C LEU A 43 5.93 -0.62 7.08
N VAL A 44 4.91 0.22 6.94
CA VAL A 44 5.10 1.66 6.66
C VAL A 44 5.90 2.33 7.79
N SER A 45 5.62 1.98 9.05
CA SER A 45 6.40 2.45 10.20
C SER A 45 7.86 2.00 10.11
N ALA A 46 8.12 0.72 9.79
CA ALA A 46 9.48 0.21 9.61
C ALA A 46 10.24 0.92 8.47
N LEU A 47 9.56 1.18 7.35
CA LEU A 47 10.14 1.93 6.23
C LEU A 47 10.46 3.38 6.62
N ALA A 48 9.61 4.03 7.40
CA ALA A 48 9.88 5.37 7.92
C ALA A 48 11.10 5.39 8.84
N VAL A 49 11.24 4.41 9.75
CA VAL A 49 12.44 4.23 10.59
C VAL A 49 13.69 3.98 9.72
N GLY A 50 13.54 3.26 8.61
CA GLY A 50 14.59 3.07 7.60
C GLY A 50 14.92 4.33 6.78
N GLY A 51 14.33 5.48 7.10
CA GLY A 51 14.57 6.76 6.44
C GLY A 51 13.94 6.89 5.06
N LEU A 52 12.99 6.02 4.71
CA LEU A 52 12.28 6.14 3.43
C LEU A 52 11.17 7.19 3.51
N PRO A 53 10.95 7.99 2.44
CA PRO A 53 9.85 8.92 2.36
C PRO A 53 8.56 8.14 2.10
N VAL A 54 7.87 7.76 3.17
CA VAL A 54 6.56 7.08 3.12
C VAL A 54 5.50 7.93 3.82
N PRO A 55 4.21 7.80 3.45
CA PRO A 55 3.13 8.44 4.20
C PRO A 55 3.17 7.98 5.66
N SER A 56 2.96 8.89 6.62
CA SER A 56 2.82 8.54 8.04
C SER A 56 1.37 8.70 8.46
N THR A 57 0.87 7.74 9.24
CA THR A 57 -0.51 7.78 9.74
C THR A 57 -0.65 8.82 10.85
N ILE A 58 -1.74 9.59 10.78
CA ILE A 58 -2.11 10.61 11.73
C ILE A 58 -3.12 9.97 12.69
N PRO A 59 -2.84 9.90 14.00
CA PRO A 59 -3.78 9.35 14.98
C PRO A 59 -5.01 10.25 15.11
N ASP A 60 -6.14 9.65 15.48
CA ASP A 60 -7.32 10.38 15.90
C ASP A 60 -7.10 11.08 17.26
N VAL A 61 -8.12 11.80 17.73
CA VAL A 61 -8.08 12.52 19.02
C VAL A 61 -7.92 11.62 20.24
N HIS A 62 -8.11 10.31 20.09
CA HIS A 62 -7.95 9.30 21.13
C HIS A 62 -6.66 8.48 20.96
N GLY A 63 -5.84 8.77 19.95
CA GLY A 63 -4.58 8.07 19.67
C GLY A 63 -4.72 6.88 18.72
N SER A 64 -5.91 6.59 18.20
CA SER A 64 -6.15 5.45 17.30
C SER A 64 -5.68 5.76 15.89
N LEU A 65 -4.91 4.85 15.27
CA LEU A 65 -4.40 5.01 13.90
C LEU A 65 -5.39 4.52 12.83
N VAL A 66 -6.29 3.62 13.23
CA VAL A 66 -7.32 3.01 12.38
C VAL A 66 -8.64 3.09 13.12
N VAL A 67 -9.69 3.54 12.45
CA VAL A 67 -11.02 3.71 13.03
C VAL A 67 -12.07 3.04 12.16
N ALA A 68 -13.15 2.56 12.79
CA ALA A 68 -14.33 2.15 12.04
C ALA A 68 -14.91 3.37 11.30
N PHE A 69 -15.21 3.20 10.02
CA PHE A 69 -15.63 4.27 9.14
C PHE A 69 -16.96 3.90 8.48
N GLY A 70 -18.02 4.66 8.80
CA GLY A 70 -19.37 4.35 8.31
C GLY A 70 -20.02 3.16 9.02
N SER A 71 -21.19 2.74 8.51
CA SER A 71 -22.02 1.69 9.13
C SER A 71 -21.78 0.29 8.56
N ASP A 72 -20.93 0.15 7.54
CA ASP A 72 -20.67 -1.10 6.81
C ASP A 72 -19.40 -1.84 7.29
N GLY A 73 -18.83 -1.41 8.42
CA GLY A 73 -17.61 -2.01 8.97
C GLY A 73 -16.35 -1.70 8.18
N ALA A 74 -16.36 -0.67 7.31
CA ALA A 74 -15.15 -0.22 6.65
C ALA A 74 -14.14 0.33 7.68
N LEU A 75 -12.86 0.25 7.35
CA LEU A 75 -11.79 0.80 8.16
C LEU A 75 -11.23 2.06 7.50
N GLY A 76 -11.13 3.13 8.25
CA GLY A 76 -10.58 4.41 7.83
C GLY A 76 -9.26 4.71 8.54
N ARG A 77 -8.30 5.26 7.81
CA ARG A 77 -7.09 5.86 8.39
C ARG A 77 -6.71 7.13 7.64
N LEU A 78 -6.13 8.06 8.37
CA LEU A 78 -5.67 9.33 7.83
C LEU A 78 -4.15 9.32 7.72
N GLN A 79 -3.59 9.65 6.57
CA GLN A 79 -2.14 9.68 6.35
C GLN A 79 -1.68 11.08 5.94
N ARG A 80 -0.52 11.51 6.43
CA ARG A 80 0.13 12.75 5.97
C ARG A 80 0.34 12.68 4.47
N TYR A 81 -0.03 13.76 3.78
CA TYR A 81 0.19 13.86 2.35
C TYR A 81 1.70 13.90 2.05
N LEU A 82 2.18 12.92 1.30
CA LEU A 82 3.54 12.93 0.79
C LEU A 82 3.57 13.77 -0.50
N GLY A 83 4.26 14.91 -0.43
CA GLY A 83 4.48 15.76 -1.58
C GLY A 83 5.29 15.06 -2.66
N GLY A 84 5.04 15.41 -3.92
CA GLY A 84 5.76 14.84 -5.04
C GLY A 84 5.01 15.05 -6.35
N LYS A 85 5.56 14.45 -7.41
CA LYS A 85 4.96 14.43 -8.74
C LYS A 85 4.47 13.01 -9.03
N GLN A 86 3.29 12.88 -9.65
CA GLN A 86 2.86 11.55 -10.11
C GLN A 86 3.83 11.04 -11.16
N TRP A 87 4.08 9.73 -11.17
CA TRP A 87 5.02 9.10 -12.09
C TRP A 87 4.72 9.43 -13.56
N ARG A 88 3.44 9.44 -13.94
CA ARG A 88 2.98 9.77 -15.30
C ARG A 88 3.36 11.17 -15.78
N ASP A 89 3.58 12.09 -14.85
CA ASP A 89 3.93 13.48 -15.15
C ASP A 89 5.44 13.74 -14.98
N ALA A 90 6.20 12.74 -14.52
CA ALA A 90 7.65 12.82 -14.37
C ALA A 90 8.34 12.55 -15.72
N CYS A 91 9.37 13.33 -16.01
CA CYS A 91 10.23 13.04 -17.16
C CYS A 91 11.17 11.89 -16.79
N SER A 92 11.22 10.85 -17.61
CA SER A 92 12.15 9.75 -17.41
C SER A 92 13.59 10.22 -17.66
N SER A 93 14.50 9.88 -16.76
CA SER A 93 15.93 10.16 -16.89
C SER A 93 16.75 9.05 -16.23
N LEU A 94 18.01 8.93 -16.61
CA LEU A 94 18.93 7.97 -16.01
C LEU A 94 19.05 8.20 -14.49
N ALA A 95 19.22 9.46 -14.07
CA ALA A 95 19.28 9.84 -12.67
C ALA A 95 18.01 9.47 -11.88
N LEU A 96 16.83 9.59 -12.48
CA LEU A 96 15.58 9.14 -11.85
C LEU A 96 15.55 7.62 -11.70
N GLY A 97 16.04 6.88 -12.71
CA GLY A 97 16.20 5.43 -12.65
C GLY A 97 17.14 4.98 -11.53
N GLU A 98 18.30 5.63 -11.39
CA GLU A 98 19.26 5.36 -10.31
C GLU A 98 18.66 5.65 -8.93
N ALA A 99 17.95 6.78 -8.78
CA ALA A 99 17.27 7.14 -7.54
C ALA A 99 16.15 6.14 -7.17
N LEU A 100 15.43 5.64 -8.17
CA LEU A 100 14.42 4.60 -7.98
C LEU A 100 15.06 3.28 -7.53
N GLY A 101 16.12 2.85 -8.22
CA GLY A 101 16.88 1.64 -7.86
C GLY A 101 17.44 1.71 -6.43
N ALA A 102 18.04 2.84 -6.06
CA ALA A 102 18.52 3.06 -4.70
C ALA A 102 17.39 3.04 -3.66
N SER A 103 16.20 3.57 -4.00
CA SER A 103 15.03 3.53 -3.12
C SER A 103 14.50 2.12 -2.94
N LEU A 104 14.41 1.32 -4.02
CA LEU A 104 14.01 -0.08 -3.97
C LEU A 104 15.00 -0.93 -3.17
N ALA A 105 16.31 -0.68 -3.31
CA ALA A 105 17.32 -1.36 -2.50
C ALA A 105 17.16 -1.05 -1.00
N ARG A 106 16.79 0.19 -0.64
CA ARG A 106 16.48 0.54 0.76
C ARG A 106 15.22 -0.18 1.26
N VAL A 107 14.14 -0.20 0.49
CA VAL A 107 12.92 -0.97 0.81
C VAL A 107 13.28 -2.43 1.06
N HIS A 108 14.02 -3.04 0.15
CA HIS A 108 14.41 -4.44 0.24
C HIS A 108 15.20 -4.75 1.51
N ARG A 109 16.15 -3.88 1.90
CA ARG A 109 16.91 -4.06 3.15
C ARG A 109 16.03 -3.97 4.39
N VAL A 110 15.06 -3.06 4.44
CA VAL A 110 14.11 -2.98 5.55
C VAL A 110 13.26 -4.24 5.61
N CYS A 111 12.74 -4.69 4.47
CA CYS A 111 11.91 -5.90 4.40
C CYS A 111 12.69 -7.18 4.74
N ALA A 112 14.00 -7.24 4.49
CA ALA A 112 14.81 -8.43 4.76
C ALA A 112 14.89 -8.81 6.24
N THR A 113 14.68 -7.84 7.14
CA THR A 113 14.68 -8.05 8.60
C THR A 113 13.33 -7.73 9.23
N PHE A 114 12.30 -7.45 8.43
CA PHE A 114 10.97 -7.14 8.93
C PHE A 114 10.21 -8.44 9.23
N GLU A 115 9.69 -8.55 10.44
CA GLU A 115 8.90 -9.69 10.89
C GLU A 115 7.52 -9.22 11.34
N HIS A 116 6.47 -9.93 10.91
CA HIS A 116 5.10 -9.69 11.32
C HIS A 116 4.30 -10.98 11.14
N GLU A 117 3.42 -11.33 12.09
CA GLU A 117 2.65 -12.58 12.05
C GLU A 117 1.83 -12.74 10.76
N SER A 118 1.21 -11.65 10.30
CA SER A 118 0.47 -11.62 9.04
C SER A 118 1.34 -11.57 7.78
N ALA A 119 2.67 -11.45 7.86
CA ALA A 119 3.55 -11.40 6.69
C ALA A 119 3.71 -12.76 5.99
N VAL A 120 3.23 -13.86 6.60
CA VAL A 120 3.24 -15.22 6.03
C VAL A 120 2.23 -15.38 4.88
N ARG A 121 1.40 -14.37 4.62
CA ARG A 121 0.36 -14.41 3.59
C ARG A 121 0.96 -14.42 2.18
N THR A 122 0.30 -15.15 1.29
CA THR A 122 0.57 -15.12 -0.15
C THR A 122 -0.31 -14.04 -0.79
N HIS A 123 0.17 -13.43 -1.86
CA HIS A 123 -0.66 -12.53 -2.67
C HIS A 123 -1.19 -13.26 -3.91
N GLY A 124 -2.31 -12.79 -4.46
CA GLY A 124 -2.85 -13.31 -5.71
C GLY A 124 -1.93 -13.13 -6.93
N TRP A 125 -0.82 -12.40 -6.80
CA TRP A 125 0.21 -12.28 -7.84
C TRP A 125 1.50 -13.01 -7.48
N ASP A 126 1.54 -13.70 -6.34
CA ASP A 126 2.70 -14.48 -5.90
C ASP A 126 2.93 -15.64 -6.89
N VAL A 127 4.02 -15.53 -7.65
CA VAL A 127 4.40 -16.52 -8.67
C VAL A 127 4.81 -17.84 -8.02
N ALA A 128 5.40 -17.81 -6.82
CA ALA A 128 5.74 -19.01 -6.06
C ALA A 128 4.51 -19.76 -5.55
N ARG A 129 3.33 -19.11 -5.60
CA ARG A 129 2.03 -19.66 -5.23
C ARG A 129 1.05 -19.53 -6.39
N CYS A 130 1.53 -19.63 -7.63
CA CYS A 130 0.66 -19.44 -8.80
C CYS A 130 -0.39 -20.54 -8.92
N ASP A 131 -0.15 -21.72 -8.32
CA ASP A 131 -1.08 -22.84 -8.17
C ASP A 131 -2.42 -22.44 -7.53
N GLN A 132 -2.44 -21.39 -6.69
CA GLN A 132 -3.65 -20.82 -6.08
C GLN A 132 -4.72 -20.34 -7.10
N HIS A 133 -4.41 -20.28 -8.39
CA HIS A 133 -5.34 -19.86 -9.45
C HIS A 133 -5.81 -21.00 -10.35
N ALA A 134 -5.51 -22.26 -10.01
CA ALA A 134 -5.87 -23.41 -10.83
C ALA A 134 -7.39 -23.50 -11.08
N ASP A 135 -8.21 -23.13 -10.10
CA ASP A 135 -9.67 -23.07 -10.17
C ASP A 135 -10.19 -22.00 -11.15
N LYS A 136 -9.40 -20.96 -11.44
CA LYS A 136 -9.76 -19.88 -12.38
C LYS A 136 -9.50 -20.24 -13.84
N LEU A 137 -8.79 -21.34 -14.12
CA LEU A 137 -8.51 -21.78 -15.50
C LEU A 137 -9.78 -22.02 -16.32
N GLN A 138 -10.89 -22.38 -15.65
CA GLN A 138 -12.20 -22.56 -16.29
C GLN A 138 -12.71 -21.29 -17.00
N PHE A 139 -12.26 -20.10 -16.58
CA PHE A 139 -12.66 -18.83 -17.20
C PHE A 139 -11.85 -18.51 -18.47
N VAL A 140 -10.78 -19.25 -18.75
CA VAL A 140 -9.99 -19.11 -19.99
C VAL A 140 -10.67 -19.90 -21.10
N ARG A 141 -11.25 -19.18 -22.06
CA ARG A 141 -12.03 -19.77 -23.17
C ARG A 141 -11.18 -20.39 -24.27
N ASP A 142 -9.97 -19.88 -24.48
CA ASP A 142 -9.04 -20.38 -25.49
C ASP A 142 -8.35 -21.65 -24.99
N GLU A 143 -8.63 -22.79 -25.64
CA GLU A 143 -8.11 -24.11 -25.23
C GLU A 143 -6.57 -24.17 -25.24
N PRO A 144 -5.87 -23.75 -26.32
CA PRO A 144 -4.41 -23.77 -26.33
C PRO A 144 -3.80 -22.96 -25.17
N ARG A 145 -4.33 -21.75 -24.91
CA ARG A 145 -3.88 -20.91 -23.80
C ARG A 145 -4.18 -21.52 -22.44
N ARG A 146 -5.36 -22.12 -22.25
CA ARG A 146 -5.71 -22.80 -20.99
C ARG A 146 -4.78 -23.98 -20.71
N MET A 147 -4.45 -24.78 -21.73
CA MET A 147 -3.50 -25.89 -21.62
C MET A 147 -2.09 -25.41 -21.28
N ALA A 148 -1.62 -24.33 -21.90
CA ALA A 148 -0.32 -23.73 -21.59
C ALA A 148 -0.26 -23.23 -20.13
N LEU A 149 -1.30 -22.51 -19.67
CA LEU A 149 -1.38 -22.04 -18.29
C LEU A 149 -1.45 -23.21 -17.30
N SER A 150 -2.26 -24.24 -17.58
CA SER A 150 -2.35 -25.46 -16.75
C SER A 150 -1.00 -26.17 -16.59
N ARG A 151 -0.16 -26.16 -17.62
CA ARG A 151 1.19 -26.72 -17.55
C ARG A 151 2.08 -25.89 -16.62
N VAL A 152 2.14 -24.57 -16.82
CA VAL A 152 2.94 -23.65 -15.98
C VAL A 152 2.54 -23.77 -14.51
N LEU A 153 1.24 -23.76 -14.21
CA LEU A 153 0.77 -23.87 -12.83
C LEU A 153 1.16 -25.19 -12.16
N ARG A 154 1.20 -26.32 -12.91
CA ARG A 154 1.65 -27.61 -12.38
C ARG A 154 3.15 -27.68 -12.15
N GLU A 155 3.94 -27.08 -13.05
CA GLU A 155 5.41 -27.05 -12.93
C GLU A 155 5.86 -26.25 -11.70
N HIS A 156 5.11 -25.21 -11.30
CA HIS A 156 5.42 -24.38 -10.13
C HIS A 156 4.75 -24.82 -8.83
N ALA A 157 3.94 -25.88 -8.83
CA ALA A 157 3.30 -26.43 -7.62
C ALA A 157 4.16 -27.48 -6.88
N GLN A 158 5.35 -27.79 -7.40
CA GLN A 158 6.32 -28.76 -6.85
C GLN A 158 7.46 -28.04 -6.12
#